data_AF-A0A352FWB5-F1
#
_entry.id   AF-A0A352FWB5-F1
#
_cell.length_a   1.000
_cell.length_b   1.000
_cell.length_c   1.000
_cell.angle_alpha   90.00
_cell.angle_beta   90.00
_cell.angle_gamma   90.00
#
_symmetry.space_group_name_H-M   'P 1'
#
loop_
_entity.id
_entity.type
_entity.pdbx_description
1 polymer ?
#
loop_
_entity_poly.entity_id
_entity_poly.type
_entity_poly.pdbx_seq_one_letter_code
_entity_poly.pdbx_strand_id
1 'polypeptide(L)'
;PTPTPTPTATPTPDSNGLIWQPYTPSTTQTDIEVLTCGERVFAKVKIVFNDTSYRISDWGSVRLTNNNFQVDIQAEHYTNGGAAQVIVPVERVYDLGRVGPGSWTFTVTSRGVVIKSKSFNTGGVPTADPLDDPSVFVSQNYEDFLGRGPDDQGLGFWTRNITVCGTDAACLERKRIDTSAAFFLSIEFQQTGFMVYRLYRASYGRMPRREEFLPDARAASFGVIVNSPGWQTALADNVRAFADDWVSRPDFTLNFDQLTDAQYVDQLIANAGNSLPSGDRDGLVQDLINHRKTRAEALRAIVDDPVFNQKEFNRAFVLMQYFG
;
A
#
# COMPACT_ATOMS: atom_id res chain seq x y z
N PRO A 1 16.00 -4.49 -58.08
CA PRO A 1 16.91 -4.38 -56.91
C PRO A 1 16.28 -5.02 -55.67
N THR A 2 16.70 -6.24 -55.36
CA THR A 2 16.36 -6.95 -54.12
C THR A 2 16.96 -6.18 -52.93
N PRO A 3 16.22 -5.89 -51.84
CA PRO A 3 16.79 -5.23 -50.68
C PRO A 3 17.88 -6.11 -50.05
N THR A 4 19.09 -5.56 -49.96
CA THR A 4 20.21 -6.19 -49.25
C THR A 4 19.84 -6.35 -47.77
N PRO A 5 19.99 -7.55 -47.18
CA PRO A 5 19.73 -7.74 -45.75
C PRO A 5 20.70 -6.88 -44.92
N THR A 6 20.16 -6.10 -43.99
CA THR A 6 20.93 -5.34 -43.00
C THR A 6 21.76 -6.33 -42.17
N PRO A 7 23.07 -6.11 -42.01
CA PRO A 7 23.92 -7.00 -41.22
C PRO A 7 23.43 -7.10 -39.77
N THR A 8 23.22 -8.31 -39.29
CA THR A 8 22.95 -8.60 -37.87
C THR A 8 24.18 -8.22 -37.06
N ALA A 9 24.01 -7.34 -36.06
CA ALA A 9 25.10 -6.92 -35.18
C ALA A 9 25.76 -8.15 -34.51
N THR A 10 27.09 -8.24 -34.61
CA THR A 10 27.88 -9.28 -33.95
C THR A 10 27.91 -9.01 -32.44
N PRO A 11 27.54 -9.98 -31.58
CA PRO A 11 27.51 -9.77 -30.14
C PRO A 11 28.95 -9.54 -29.61
N THR A 12 29.16 -8.42 -28.92
CA THR A 12 30.43 -8.08 -28.26
C THR A 12 30.30 -8.36 -26.77
N PRO A 13 31.28 -9.00 -26.11
CA PRO A 13 31.23 -9.27 -24.68
C PRO A 13 31.09 -7.98 -23.86
N ASP A 14 30.30 -8.01 -22.79
CA ASP A 14 30.27 -6.91 -21.82
C ASP A 14 31.53 -6.89 -20.93
N SER A 15 31.62 -5.92 -20.00
CA SER A 15 32.76 -5.78 -19.09
C SER A 15 33.02 -7.00 -18.20
N ASN A 16 32.05 -7.92 -18.11
CA ASN A 16 32.14 -9.16 -17.35
C ASN A 16 32.35 -10.38 -18.26
N GLY A 17 32.54 -10.18 -19.56
CA GLY A 17 32.74 -11.25 -20.55
C GLY A 17 31.46 -11.96 -20.99
N LEU A 18 30.27 -11.45 -20.64
CA LEU A 18 28.99 -12.07 -21.05
C LEU A 18 28.65 -11.70 -22.49
N ILE A 19 28.27 -12.70 -23.27
CA ILE A 19 27.85 -12.60 -24.66
C ILE A 19 26.33 -12.51 -24.69
N TRP A 20 25.83 -11.30 -24.86
CA TRP A 20 24.41 -11.00 -24.94
C TRP A 20 23.89 -11.16 -26.36
N GLN A 21 22.82 -11.92 -26.54
CA GLN A 21 22.15 -12.14 -27.81
C GLN A 21 20.77 -11.49 -27.81
N PRO A 22 20.28 -11.00 -28.96
CA PRO A 22 18.90 -10.52 -29.09
C PRO A 22 17.87 -11.52 -28.58
N TYR A 23 16.90 -11.02 -27.82
CA TYR A 23 15.79 -11.81 -27.29
C TYR A 23 14.46 -11.12 -27.58
N THR A 24 13.41 -11.92 -27.75
CA THR A 24 12.02 -11.43 -27.87
C THR A 24 11.20 -12.08 -26.75
N PRO A 25 10.85 -11.34 -25.69
CA PRO A 25 9.95 -11.80 -24.65
C PRO A 25 8.63 -12.29 -25.22
N SER A 26 8.03 -13.30 -24.59
CA SER A 26 6.71 -13.79 -24.96
C SER A 26 5.59 -12.84 -24.49
N THR A 27 4.39 -13.05 -25.04
CA THR A 27 3.16 -12.41 -24.55
C THR A 27 2.82 -12.76 -23.11
N THR A 28 3.25 -13.93 -22.63
CA THR A 28 3.02 -14.40 -21.24
C THR A 28 4.01 -13.79 -20.25
N GLN A 29 5.22 -13.49 -20.70
CA GLN A 29 6.21 -12.77 -19.88
C GLN A 29 5.92 -11.26 -19.80
N THR A 30 5.14 -10.72 -20.75
CA THR A 30 4.94 -9.28 -20.91
C THR A 30 3.55 -8.87 -20.49
N ASP A 31 3.45 -7.85 -19.65
CA ASP A 31 2.19 -7.20 -19.30
C ASP A 31 2.20 -5.70 -19.61
N ILE A 32 1.02 -5.21 -20.00
CA ILE A 32 0.80 -3.80 -20.35
C ILE A 32 -0.41 -3.32 -19.56
N GLU A 33 -0.18 -2.34 -18.71
CA GLU A 33 -1.20 -1.62 -17.97
C GLU A 33 -1.27 -0.19 -18.49
N VAL A 34 -2.47 0.33 -18.73
CA VAL A 34 -2.69 1.71 -19.17
C VAL A 34 -3.52 2.40 -18.12
N LEU A 35 -3.01 3.53 -17.62
CA LEU A 35 -3.57 4.31 -16.53
C LEU A 35 -3.84 5.73 -17.02
N THR A 36 -4.93 6.32 -16.56
CA THR A 36 -5.26 7.72 -16.84
C THR A 36 -5.29 8.47 -15.51
N CYS A 37 -4.49 9.53 -15.40
CA CYS A 37 -4.47 10.41 -14.22
C CYS A 37 -4.78 11.84 -14.68
N GLY A 38 -5.99 12.31 -14.37
CA GLY A 38 -6.50 13.57 -14.92
C GLY A 38 -6.59 13.51 -16.45
N GLU A 39 -5.95 14.46 -17.14
CA GLU A 39 -5.92 14.51 -18.62
C GLU A 39 -4.74 13.75 -19.24
N ARG A 40 -3.86 13.12 -18.43
CA ARG A 40 -2.66 12.44 -18.93
C ARG A 40 -2.82 10.93 -18.88
N VAL A 41 -2.27 10.27 -19.89
CA VAL A 41 -2.27 8.81 -19.99
C VAL A 41 -0.86 8.28 -19.83
N PHE A 42 -0.73 7.20 -19.06
CA PHE A 42 0.51 6.48 -18.81
C PHE A 42 0.36 5.03 -19.25
N ALA A 43 1.41 4.45 -19.81
CA ALA A 43 1.50 3.03 -20.09
C ALA A 43 2.65 2.41 -19.28
N LYS A 44 2.35 1.43 -18.44
CA LYS A 44 3.32 0.63 -17.73
C LYS A 44 3.55 -0.67 -18.49
N VAL A 45 4.81 -0.95 -18.81
CA VAL A 45 5.24 -2.23 -19.39
C VAL A 45 6.02 -2.99 -18.34
N LYS A 46 5.58 -4.21 -18.01
CA LYS A 46 6.25 -5.12 -17.08
C LYS A 46 6.64 -6.40 -17.82
N ILE A 47 7.88 -6.83 -17.68
CA ILE A 47 8.38 -8.08 -18.26
C ILE A 47 8.96 -8.94 -17.13
N VAL A 48 8.57 -10.22 -17.09
CA VAL A 48 9.00 -11.17 -16.08
C VAL A 48 9.89 -12.23 -16.70
N PHE A 49 11.15 -12.28 -16.27
CA PHE A 49 12.10 -13.32 -16.65
C PHE A 49 12.18 -14.40 -15.57
N ASN A 50 12.51 -15.63 -15.96
CA ASN A 50 12.55 -16.78 -15.06
C ASN A 50 13.89 -16.94 -14.31
N ASP A 51 14.91 -16.20 -14.74
CA ASP A 51 16.24 -16.20 -14.14
C ASP A 51 16.98 -14.89 -14.49
N THR A 52 18.21 -14.77 -14.03
CA THR A 52 19.07 -13.60 -14.24
C THR A 52 19.80 -13.58 -15.59
N SER A 53 19.48 -14.48 -16.53
CA SER A 53 20.13 -14.53 -17.85
C SER A 53 19.59 -13.54 -18.86
N TYR A 54 18.52 -12.84 -18.52
CA TYR A 54 17.82 -11.90 -19.38
C TYR A 54 17.94 -10.47 -18.88
N ARG A 55 17.90 -9.51 -19.82
CA ARG A 55 17.77 -8.08 -19.50
C ARG A 55 17.04 -7.31 -20.59
N ILE A 56 16.66 -6.08 -20.26
CA ILE A 56 16.30 -5.04 -21.23
C ILE A 56 17.46 -4.04 -21.26
N SER A 57 18.21 -3.98 -22.36
CA SER A 57 19.35 -3.06 -22.50
C SER A 57 18.91 -1.65 -22.91
N ASP A 58 17.76 -1.55 -23.59
CA ASP A 58 17.14 -0.28 -23.98
C ASP A 58 15.61 -0.44 -23.93
N TRP A 59 14.93 0.48 -23.27
CA TRP A 59 13.47 0.50 -23.19
C TRP A 59 12.83 1.25 -24.38
N GLY A 60 13.64 1.93 -25.19
CA GLY A 60 13.16 2.73 -26.30
C GLY A 60 12.40 3.97 -25.84
N SER A 61 11.92 4.72 -26.83
CA SER A 61 11.09 5.91 -26.63
C SER A 61 9.74 5.73 -27.30
N VAL A 62 8.72 6.35 -26.73
CA VAL A 62 7.36 6.31 -27.28
C VAL A 62 7.34 6.98 -28.64
N ARG A 63 6.78 6.29 -29.62
CA ARG A 63 6.44 6.83 -30.94
C ARG A 63 4.96 6.72 -31.14
N LEU A 64 4.34 7.79 -31.62
CA LEU A 64 2.93 7.78 -32.00
C LEU A 64 2.82 7.66 -33.51
N THR A 65 2.05 6.69 -34.00
CA THR A 65 1.70 6.59 -35.41
C THR A 65 0.23 6.22 -35.51
N ASN A 66 -0.57 7.12 -36.10
CA ASN A 66 -2.03 7.06 -36.05
C ASN A 66 -2.50 6.94 -34.58
N ASN A 67 -3.43 6.03 -34.27
CA ASN A 67 -3.90 5.78 -32.91
C ASN A 67 -3.11 4.70 -32.16
N ASN A 68 -1.84 4.46 -32.55
CA ASN A 68 -0.98 3.47 -31.91
C ASN A 68 0.27 4.13 -31.32
N PHE A 69 0.36 4.13 -29.99
CA PHE A 69 1.59 4.39 -29.27
C PHE A 69 2.45 3.13 -29.32
N GLN A 70 3.71 3.26 -29.69
CA GLN A 70 4.63 2.15 -29.82
C GLN A 70 5.92 2.43 -29.07
N VAL A 71 6.44 1.41 -28.40
CA VAL A 71 7.80 1.38 -27.87
C VAL A 71 8.52 0.16 -28.42
N ASP A 72 9.76 0.34 -28.83
CA ASP A 72 10.63 -0.74 -29.30
C ASP A 72 11.77 -0.94 -28.31
N ILE A 73 11.70 -2.03 -27.56
CA ILE A 73 12.71 -2.39 -26.56
C ILE A 73 13.83 -3.21 -27.21
N GLN A 74 14.96 -3.28 -26.52
CA GLN A 74 16.06 -4.18 -26.86
C GLN A 74 16.21 -5.17 -25.70
N ALA A 75 15.55 -6.31 -25.80
CA ALA A 75 15.73 -7.41 -24.86
C ALA A 75 16.90 -8.30 -25.28
N GLU A 76 17.61 -8.84 -24.30
CA GLU A 76 18.80 -9.65 -24.51
C GLU A 76 18.85 -10.83 -23.53
N HIS A 77 19.51 -11.91 -23.97
CA HIS A 77 19.78 -13.12 -23.19
C HIS A 77 21.26 -13.49 -23.35
N TYR A 78 21.99 -13.72 -22.24
CA TYR A 78 23.37 -14.20 -22.34
C TYR A 78 23.44 -15.73 -22.38
N THR A 79 24.49 -16.26 -23.00
CA THR A 79 24.63 -17.71 -23.23
C THR A 79 25.85 -18.35 -22.56
N ASN A 80 26.76 -17.56 -21.99
CA ASN A 80 28.06 -18.01 -21.50
C ASN A 80 28.35 -17.63 -20.03
N GLY A 81 27.31 -17.63 -19.19
CA GLY A 81 27.41 -17.34 -17.75
C GLY A 81 26.46 -18.21 -16.91
N GLY A 82 26.68 -18.26 -15.60
CA GLY A 82 25.76 -18.93 -14.68
C GLY A 82 24.57 -18.03 -14.34
N ALA A 83 23.35 -18.54 -14.52
CA ALA A 83 22.11 -17.83 -14.21
C ALA A 83 21.53 -18.27 -12.86
N ALA A 84 21.15 -17.31 -12.01
CA ALA A 84 20.42 -17.59 -10.79
C ALA A 84 18.95 -17.84 -11.12
N GLN A 85 18.42 -19.00 -10.71
CA GLN A 85 17.03 -19.40 -10.92
C GLN A 85 16.09 -18.63 -9.98
N VAL A 86 15.72 -17.41 -10.37
CA VAL A 86 14.83 -16.52 -9.61
C VAL A 86 13.97 -15.72 -10.58
N ILE A 87 12.72 -15.45 -10.20
CA ILE A 87 11.83 -14.60 -10.99
C ILE A 87 12.34 -13.15 -10.95
N VAL A 88 12.62 -12.57 -12.12
CA VAL A 88 13.14 -11.20 -12.27
C VAL A 88 12.10 -10.33 -12.99
N PRO A 89 11.28 -9.56 -12.26
CA PRO A 89 10.41 -8.56 -12.87
C PRO A 89 11.19 -7.28 -13.19
N VAL A 90 11.04 -6.78 -14.41
CA VAL A 90 11.54 -5.47 -14.83
C VAL A 90 10.39 -4.65 -15.41
N GLU A 91 10.37 -3.34 -15.15
CA GLU A 91 9.26 -2.49 -15.59
C GLU A 91 9.69 -1.07 -15.96
N ARG A 92 8.91 -0.45 -16.86
CA ARG A 92 9.05 0.95 -17.26
C ARG A 92 7.67 1.58 -17.44
N VAL A 93 7.52 2.80 -16.94
CA VAL A 93 6.33 3.63 -17.18
C VAL A 93 6.65 4.67 -18.25
N TYR A 94 5.75 4.80 -19.22
CA TYR A 94 5.80 5.79 -20.28
C TYR A 94 4.68 6.80 -20.11
N ASP A 95 5.01 8.09 -20.14
CA ASP A 95 4.04 9.17 -20.21
C ASP A 95 3.64 9.38 -21.68
N LEU A 96 2.39 9.08 -22.02
CA LEU A 96 1.83 9.26 -23.36
C LEU A 96 1.30 10.70 -23.57
N GLY A 97 1.36 11.53 -22.54
CA GLY A 97 0.85 12.88 -22.54
C GLY A 97 -0.67 12.94 -22.52
N ARG A 98 -1.20 14.06 -23.04
CA ARG A 98 -2.64 14.24 -23.22
C ARG A 98 -3.08 13.52 -24.48
N VAL A 99 -4.00 12.57 -24.33
CA VAL A 99 -4.50 11.75 -25.44
C VAL A 99 -5.97 12.10 -25.68
N GLY A 100 -6.27 12.61 -26.87
CA GLY A 100 -7.62 13.04 -27.23
C GLY A 100 -8.64 11.89 -27.20
N PRO A 101 -9.95 12.17 -27.12
CA PRO A 101 -10.97 11.13 -27.06
C PRO A 101 -10.91 10.15 -28.24
N GLY A 102 -11.10 8.85 -27.96
CA GLY A 102 -11.14 7.82 -28.99
C GLY A 102 -10.60 6.47 -28.52
N SER A 103 -10.48 5.55 -29.48
CA SER A 103 -9.86 4.24 -29.28
C SER A 103 -8.41 4.27 -29.72
N TRP A 104 -7.53 3.85 -28.82
CA TRP A 104 -6.09 3.86 -28.96
C TRP A 104 -5.51 2.47 -28.67
N THR A 105 -4.28 2.26 -29.12
CA THR A 105 -3.51 1.05 -28.81
C THR A 105 -2.13 1.45 -28.31
N PHE A 106 -1.62 0.71 -27.34
CA PHE A 106 -0.21 0.74 -26.94
C PHE A 106 0.43 -0.59 -27.32
N THR A 107 1.49 -0.55 -28.12
CA THR A 107 2.19 -1.72 -28.66
C THR A 107 3.63 -1.77 -28.19
N VAL A 108 4.03 -2.90 -27.62
CA VAL A 108 5.41 -3.19 -27.26
C VAL A 108 6.00 -4.10 -28.34
N THR A 109 7.09 -3.66 -28.94
CA THR A 109 7.95 -4.50 -29.80
C THR A 109 9.30 -4.73 -29.13
N SER A 110 9.99 -5.83 -29.49
CA SER A 110 11.44 -5.97 -29.28
C SER A 110 12.13 -6.09 -30.62
N ARG A 111 13.04 -5.16 -30.91
CA ARG A 111 13.79 -5.07 -32.17
C ARG A 111 12.89 -5.17 -33.41
N GLY A 112 11.76 -4.48 -33.37
CA GLY A 112 10.75 -4.42 -34.43
C GLY A 112 9.73 -5.57 -34.44
N VAL A 113 9.89 -6.61 -33.61
CA VAL A 113 8.94 -7.72 -33.51
C VAL A 113 7.89 -7.42 -32.45
N VAL A 114 6.60 -7.48 -32.81
CA VAL A 114 5.49 -7.24 -31.87
C VAL A 114 5.46 -8.33 -30.80
N ILE A 115 5.53 -7.90 -29.54
CA ILE A 115 5.39 -8.78 -28.38
C ILE A 115 3.93 -8.80 -27.94
N LYS A 116 3.38 -7.63 -27.60
CA LYS A 116 2.03 -7.49 -27.05
C LYS A 116 1.47 -6.11 -27.38
N SER A 117 0.16 -6.04 -27.62
CA SER A 117 -0.57 -4.78 -27.76
C SER A 117 -1.72 -4.75 -26.77
N LYS A 118 -2.05 -3.56 -26.27
CA LYS A 118 -3.17 -3.30 -25.38
C LYS A 118 -3.99 -2.15 -25.95
N SER A 119 -5.26 -2.41 -26.23
CA SER A 119 -6.21 -1.37 -26.59
C SER A 119 -6.72 -0.66 -25.34
N PHE A 120 -6.94 0.65 -25.44
CA PHE A 120 -7.52 1.49 -24.41
C PHE A 120 -8.36 2.60 -25.03
N ASN A 121 -9.30 3.15 -24.27
CA ASN A 121 -10.11 4.29 -24.71
C ASN A 121 -9.78 5.50 -23.85
N THR A 122 -9.78 6.67 -24.47
CA THR A 122 -9.62 7.96 -23.80
C THR A 122 -10.84 8.81 -24.13
N GLY A 123 -11.23 9.71 -23.23
CA GLY A 123 -12.36 10.61 -23.45
C GLY A 123 -13.72 9.94 -23.67
N GLY A 124 -13.87 8.66 -23.34
CA GLY A 124 -15.19 8.09 -23.08
C GLY A 124 -15.78 8.76 -21.83
N VAL A 125 -17.12 8.80 -21.72
CA VAL A 125 -17.75 9.03 -20.42
C VAL A 125 -17.10 8.00 -19.48
N PRO A 126 -16.43 8.41 -18.38
CA PRO A 126 -15.97 7.45 -17.40
C PRO A 126 -17.18 6.56 -17.11
N THR A 127 -17.04 5.24 -17.24
CA THR A 127 -18.00 4.38 -16.55
C THR A 127 -18.02 4.90 -15.13
N ALA A 128 -19.17 5.43 -14.67
CA ALA A 128 -19.27 6.05 -13.37
C ALA A 128 -18.57 5.12 -12.38
N ASP A 129 -17.52 5.63 -11.73
CA ASP A 129 -16.82 4.83 -10.75
C ASP A 129 -17.88 4.48 -9.70
N PRO A 130 -18.04 3.21 -9.26
CA PRO A 130 -18.95 2.92 -8.17
C PRO A 130 -18.74 3.84 -6.96
N LEU A 131 -17.50 4.30 -6.72
CA LEU A 131 -17.16 5.27 -5.68
C LEU A 131 -17.67 6.70 -5.95
N ASP A 132 -18.14 7.03 -7.15
CA ASP A 132 -18.83 8.29 -7.41
C ASP A 132 -20.18 8.35 -6.68
N ASP A 133 -20.80 7.19 -6.42
CA ASP A 133 -21.99 7.09 -5.57
C ASP A 133 -21.60 7.34 -4.09
N PRO A 134 -22.19 8.37 -3.43
CA PRO A 134 -21.84 8.69 -2.05
C PRO A 134 -22.06 7.57 -1.05
N SER A 135 -23.06 6.70 -1.26
CA SER A 135 -23.34 5.58 -0.36
C SER A 135 -22.30 4.46 -0.50
N VAL A 136 -21.81 4.21 -1.72
CA VAL A 136 -20.72 3.27 -1.98
C VAL A 136 -19.40 3.82 -1.43
N PHE A 137 -19.10 5.10 -1.65
CA PHE A 137 -17.93 5.77 -1.07
C PHE A 137 -17.90 5.66 0.46
N VAL A 138 -19.04 5.94 1.12
CA VAL A 138 -19.17 5.80 2.57
C VAL A 138 -18.98 4.36 3.02
N SER A 139 -19.63 3.40 2.35
CA SER A 139 -19.50 1.98 2.68
C SER A 139 -18.06 1.49 2.57
N GLN A 140 -17.33 1.96 1.56
CA GLN A 140 -15.92 1.65 1.39
C GLN A 140 -15.07 2.18 2.55
N ASN A 141 -15.27 3.43 2.99
CA ASN A 141 -14.55 3.98 4.15
C ASN A 141 -14.86 3.22 5.46
N TYR A 142 -16.09 2.71 5.62
CA TYR A 142 -16.45 1.86 6.76
C TYR A 142 -15.65 0.55 6.77
N GLU A 143 -15.55 -0.13 5.63
CA GLU A 143 -14.78 -1.37 5.52
C GLU A 143 -13.28 -1.14 5.71
N ASP A 144 -12.76 -0.08 5.12
CA ASP A 144 -11.33 0.23 5.08
C ASP A 144 -10.80 0.69 6.44
N PHE A 145 -11.47 1.64 7.09
CA PHE A 145 -11.02 2.16 8.39
C PHE A 145 -11.54 1.32 9.56
N LEU A 146 -12.79 0.86 9.51
CA LEU A 146 -13.45 0.24 10.68
C LEU A 146 -13.57 -1.29 10.56
N GLY A 147 -13.28 -1.86 9.39
CA GLY A 147 -13.30 -3.31 9.17
C GLY A 147 -14.69 -3.92 9.18
N ARG A 148 -15.74 -3.11 9.03
CA ARG A 148 -17.16 -3.52 9.08
C ARG A 148 -18.01 -2.63 8.19
N GLY A 149 -19.18 -3.13 7.79
CA GLY A 149 -20.18 -2.33 7.09
C GLY A 149 -20.83 -1.27 7.99
N PRO A 150 -21.43 -0.23 7.39
CA PRO A 150 -22.19 0.77 8.13
C PRO A 150 -23.49 0.20 8.69
N ASP A 151 -23.94 0.73 9.83
CA ASP A 151 -25.34 0.66 10.23
C ASP A 151 -26.18 1.68 9.44
N ASP A 152 -27.51 1.49 9.42
CA ASP A 152 -28.44 2.34 8.65
C ASP A 152 -28.33 3.83 9.01
N GLN A 153 -28.12 4.15 10.29
CA GLN A 153 -28.02 5.52 10.77
C GLN A 153 -26.72 6.17 10.31
N GLY A 154 -25.60 5.45 10.45
CA GLY A 154 -24.28 5.85 10.00
C GLY A 154 -24.21 6.06 8.49
N LEU A 155 -24.67 5.09 7.71
CA LEU A 155 -24.74 5.20 6.24
C LEU A 155 -25.55 6.43 5.83
N GLY A 156 -26.74 6.58 6.40
CA GLY A 156 -27.62 7.71 6.10
C GLY A 156 -27.02 9.05 6.48
N PHE A 157 -26.34 9.15 7.62
CA PHE A 157 -25.68 10.39 8.08
C PHE A 157 -24.56 10.82 7.14
N TRP A 158 -23.59 9.94 6.87
CA TRP A 158 -22.42 10.27 6.06
C TRP A 158 -22.76 10.46 4.58
N THR A 159 -23.71 9.69 4.05
CA THR A 159 -24.21 9.90 2.68
C THR A 159 -24.83 11.29 2.53
N ARG A 160 -25.66 11.72 3.49
CA ARG A 160 -26.26 13.07 3.50
C ARG A 160 -25.23 14.18 3.66
N ASN A 161 -24.13 13.95 4.38
CA ASN A 161 -23.04 14.92 4.49
C ASN A 161 -22.43 15.27 3.13
N ILE A 162 -22.46 14.33 2.17
CA ILE A 162 -21.98 14.54 0.80
C ILE A 162 -23.11 15.06 -0.11
N THR A 163 -24.29 14.42 -0.09
CA THR A 163 -25.37 14.74 -1.04
C THR A 163 -26.00 16.12 -0.82
N VAL A 164 -25.79 16.76 0.34
CA VAL A 164 -26.19 18.16 0.58
C VAL A 164 -25.62 19.15 -0.44
N CYS A 165 -24.52 18.79 -1.12
CA CYS A 165 -23.90 19.62 -2.16
C CYS A 165 -24.66 19.65 -3.49
N GLY A 166 -25.62 18.75 -3.72
CA GLY A 166 -26.28 18.62 -5.02
C GLY A 166 -25.26 18.36 -6.14
N THR A 167 -25.20 19.25 -7.13
CA THR A 167 -24.29 19.17 -8.28
C THR A 167 -23.06 20.09 -8.17
N ASP A 168 -22.84 20.77 -7.05
CA ASP A 168 -21.64 21.61 -6.83
C ASP A 168 -20.40 20.72 -6.66
N ALA A 169 -19.59 20.64 -7.72
CA ALA A 169 -18.38 19.83 -7.77
C ALA A 169 -17.36 20.20 -6.67
N ALA A 170 -17.18 21.49 -6.37
CA ALA A 170 -16.23 21.93 -5.37
C ALA A 170 -16.72 21.61 -3.95
N CYS A 171 -18.04 21.65 -3.73
CA CYS A 171 -18.64 21.19 -2.47
C CYS A 171 -18.48 19.67 -2.31
N LEU A 172 -18.79 18.89 -3.36
CA LEU A 172 -18.67 17.43 -3.35
C LEU A 172 -17.23 16.99 -3.03
N GLU A 173 -16.23 17.61 -3.67
CA GLU A 173 -14.81 17.35 -3.38
C GLU A 173 -14.49 17.56 -1.90
N ARG A 174 -14.81 18.74 -1.34
CA ARG A 174 -14.58 19.05 0.08
C ARG A 174 -15.29 18.07 1.00
N LYS A 175 -16.56 17.74 0.73
CA LYS A 175 -17.34 16.83 1.57
C LYS A 175 -16.85 15.38 1.53
N ARG A 176 -16.31 14.93 0.41
CA ARG A 176 -15.63 13.61 0.33
C ARG A 176 -14.36 13.60 1.17
N ILE A 177 -13.55 14.65 1.08
CA ILE A 177 -12.33 14.82 1.91
C ILE A 177 -12.71 14.83 3.40
N ASP A 178 -13.68 15.66 3.80
CA ASP A 178 -14.14 15.78 5.18
C ASP A 178 -14.67 14.44 5.72
N THR A 179 -15.46 13.74 4.89
CA THR A 179 -16.06 12.44 5.26
C THR A 179 -14.98 11.40 5.47
N SER A 180 -14.04 11.25 4.54
CA SER A 180 -12.93 10.29 4.68
C SER A 180 -12.04 10.61 5.88
N ALA A 181 -11.68 11.88 6.08
CA ALA A 181 -10.91 12.32 7.24
C ALA A 181 -11.63 12.01 8.57
N ALA A 182 -12.95 12.11 8.62
CA ALA A 182 -13.72 11.81 9.81
C ALA A 182 -13.65 10.33 10.23
N PHE A 183 -13.49 9.38 9.30
CA PHE A 183 -13.29 7.97 9.65
C PHE A 183 -11.97 7.75 10.36
N PHE A 184 -10.87 8.30 9.83
CA PHE A 184 -9.57 8.23 10.49
C PHE A 184 -9.59 8.93 11.87
N LEU A 185 -10.23 10.10 11.95
CA LEU A 185 -10.30 10.89 13.18
C LEU A 185 -11.32 10.34 14.21
N SER A 186 -12.13 9.35 13.82
CA SER A 186 -13.16 8.81 14.68
C SER A 186 -12.58 8.19 15.95
N ILE A 187 -13.34 8.25 17.05
CA ILE A 187 -12.97 7.59 18.31
C ILE A 187 -12.72 6.10 18.08
N GLU A 188 -13.57 5.46 17.26
CA GLU A 188 -13.46 4.04 16.91
C GLU A 188 -12.07 3.74 16.33
N PHE A 189 -11.68 4.44 15.26
CA PHE A 189 -10.37 4.22 14.64
C PHE A 189 -9.20 4.63 15.54
N GLN A 190 -9.28 5.79 16.19
CA GLN A 190 -8.21 6.31 17.05
C GLN A 190 -7.88 5.36 18.22
N GLN A 191 -8.89 4.67 18.75
CA GLN A 191 -8.75 3.73 19.86
C GLN A 191 -8.53 2.27 19.41
N THR A 192 -8.69 1.95 18.12
CA THR A 192 -8.52 0.59 17.59
C THR A 192 -7.44 0.53 16.52
N GLY A 193 -7.74 0.84 15.25
CA GLY A 193 -6.77 0.79 14.15
C GLY A 193 -5.50 1.61 14.42
N PHE A 194 -5.63 2.85 14.89
CA PHE A 194 -4.45 3.64 15.22
C PHE A 194 -3.68 3.11 16.45
N MET A 195 -4.36 2.45 17.40
CA MET A 195 -3.69 1.71 18.47
C MET A 195 -2.89 0.53 17.91
N VAL A 196 -3.47 -0.26 17.00
CA VAL A 196 -2.80 -1.39 16.35
C VAL A 196 -1.54 -0.91 15.63
N TYR A 197 -1.62 0.17 14.84
CA TYR A 197 -0.44 0.78 14.21
C TYR A 197 0.65 1.10 15.24
N ARG A 198 0.29 1.70 16.38
CA ARG A 198 1.24 2.06 17.44
C ARG A 198 1.83 0.84 18.14
N LEU A 199 1.07 -0.25 18.29
CA LEU A 199 1.58 -1.53 18.81
C LEU A 199 2.69 -2.10 17.91
N TYR A 200 2.53 -2.07 16.58
CA TYR A 200 3.60 -2.43 15.65
C TYR A 200 4.83 -1.54 15.81
N ARG A 201 4.63 -0.23 15.93
CA ARG A 201 5.74 0.72 16.11
C ARG A 201 6.48 0.51 17.43
N ALA A 202 5.78 0.33 18.55
CA ALA A 202 6.39 0.13 19.86
C ALA A 202 7.04 -1.26 20.00
N SER A 203 6.42 -2.31 19.46
CA SER A 203 6.93 -3.68 19.61
C SER A 203 8.06 -4.00 18.64
N TYR A 204 7.97 -3.53 17.39
CA TYR A 204 8.86 -3.98 16.32
C TYR A 204 9.67 -2.85 15.67
N GLY A 205 9.48 -1.59 16.09
CA GLY A 205 10.20 -0.45 15.52
C GLY A 205 9.88 -0.16 14.05
N ARG A 206 8.82 -0.76 13.50
CA ARG A 206 8.44 -0.67 12.07
C ARG A 206 6.95 -0.45 11.89
N MET A 207 6.57 0.14 10.76
CA MET A 207 5.17 0.22 10.36
C MET A 207 4.65 -1.20 10.01
N PRO A 208 3.36 -1.48 10.26
CA PRO A 208 2.75 -2.72 9.81
C PRO A 208 2.71 -2.78 8.29
N ARG A 209 2.64 -4.00 7.74
CA ARG A 209 2.18 -4.24 6.37
C ARG A 209 0.67 -4.32 6.34
N ARG A 210 0.07 -4.19 5.14
CA ARG A 210 -1.39 -4.17 4.99
C ARG A 210 -2.03 -5.48 5.47
N GLU A 211 -1.41 -6.60 5.10
CA GLU A 211 -1.84 -7.95 5.47
C GLU A 211 -1.72 -8.25 6.97
N GLU A 212 -0.87 -7.52 7.68
CA GLU A 212 -0.74 -7.58 9.14
C GLU A 212 -1.79 -6.69 9.80
N PHE A 213 -1.95 -5.47 9.30
CA PHE A 213 -2.78 -4.43 9.91
C PHE A 213 -4.28 -4.74 9.85
N LEU A 214 -4.81 -5.08 8.68
CA LEU A 214 -6.26 -5.23 8.48
C LEU A 214 -6.91 -6.28 9.41
N PRO A 215 -6.39 -7.51 9.55
CA PRO A 215 -6.98 -8.48 10.47
C PRO A 215 -6.88 -8.03 11.93
N ASP A 216 -5.77 -7.41 12.32
CA ASP A 216 -5.55 -6.93 13.69
C ASP A 216 -6.47 -5.76 14.05
N ALA A 217 -6.64 -4.79 13.14
CA ALA A 217 -7.54 -3.67 13.32
C ALA A 217 -8.99 -4.16 13.47
N ARG A 218 -9.43 -5.11 12.64
CA ARG A 218 -10.75 -5.73 12.73
C ARG A 218 -10.96 -6.50 14.04
N ALA A 219 -9.93 -7.19 14.53
CA ALA A 219 -10.00 -7.89 15.81
C ALA A 219 -10.16 -6.89 16.97
N ALA A 220 -9.39 -5.79 16.96
CA ALA A 220 -9.46 -4.75 17.99
C ALA A 220 -10.80 -3.99 17.98
N SER A 221 -11.45 -3.81 16.82
CA SER A 221 -12.74 -3.12 16.69
C SER A 221 -13.97 -4.04 16.77
N PHE A 222 -13.80 -5.34 16.94
CA PHE A 222 -14.88 -6.32 16.78
C PHE A 222 -16.10 -6.02 17.67
N GLY A 223 -17.27 -5.81 17.06
CA GLY A 223 -18.51 -5.54 17.79
C GLY A 223 -18.60 -4.16 18.45
N VAL A 224 -17.63 -3.27 18.21
CA VAL A 224 -17.68 -1.88 18.67
C VAL A 224 -18.46 -1.04 17.66
N ILE A 225 -19.55 -0.42 18.12
CA ILE A 225 -20.25 0.62 17.38
C ILE A 225 -20.37 1.81 18.31
N VAL A 226 -19.60 2.87 18.05
CA VAL A 226 -19.59 4.05 18.91
C VAL A 226 -21.00 4.66 18.99
N ASN A 227 -21.40 5.09 20.20
CA ASN A 227 -22.73 5.58 20.56
C ASN A 227 -23.85 4.53 20.67
N SER A 228 -23.58 3.24 20.44
CA SER A 228 -24.52 2.17 20.82
C SER A 228 -24.45 1.86 22.32
N PRO A 229 -25.55 1.44 22.98
CA PRO A 229 -25.52 1.11 24.41
C PRO A 229 -24.38 0.15 24.77
N GLY A 230 -23.54 0.51 25.75
CA GLY A 230 -22.43 -0.32 26.24
C GLY A 230 -21.14 -0.27 25.42
N TRP A 231 -21.06 0.58 24.37
CA TRP A 231 -19.91 0.62 23.46
C TRP A 231 -18.57 0.91 24.15
N GLN A 232 -18.55 1.75 25.20
CA GLN A 232 -17.30 2.08 25.91
C GLN A 232 -16.71 0.86 26.61
N THR A 233 -17.56 0.04 27.22
CA THR A 233 -17.14 -1.20 27.88
C THR A 233 -16.63 -2.20 26.85
N ALA A 234 -17.38 -2.41 25.75
CA ALA A 234 -16.96 -3.29 24.67
C ALA A 234 -15.60 -2.86 24.07
N LEU A 235 -15.41 -1.57 23.82
CA LEU A 235 -14.14 -1.03 23.35
C LEU A 235 -13.00 -1.26 24.36
N ALA A 236 -13.22 -0.96 25.64
CA ALA A 236 -12.21 -1.14 26.67
C ALA A 236 -11.81 -2.61 26.85
N ASP A 237 -12.79 -3.52 26.79
CA ASP A 237 -12.56 -4.95 26.91
C ASP A 237 -11.84 -5.52 25.68
N ASN A 238 -12.24 -5.13 24.47
CA ASN A 238 -11.53 -5.51 23.24
C ASN A 238 -10.08 -5.05 23.24
N VAL A 239 -9.85 -3.78 23.58
CA VAL A 239 -8.50 -3.20 23.62
C VAL A 239 -7.61 -3.89 24.65
N ARG A 240 -8.16 -4.24 25.83
CA ARG A 240 -7.44 -5.00 26.85
C ARG A 240 -7.10 -6.40 26.35
N ALA A 241 -8.12 -7.15 25.89
CA ALA A 241 -7.95 -8.52 25.41
C ALA A 241 -6.98 -8.60 24.22
N PHE A 242 -7.04 -7.64 23.30
CA PHE A 242 -6.14 -7.57 22.15
C PHE A 242 -4.69 -7.32 22.59
N ALA A 243 -4.47 -6.48 23.60
CA ALA A 243 -3.13 -6.24 24.14
C ALA A 243 -2.55 -7.48 24.85
N ASP A 244 -3.39 -8.22 25.58
CA ASP A 244 -3.01 -9.47 26.24
C ASP A 244 -2.69 -10.58 25.22
N ASP A 245 -3.48 -10.70 24.16
CA ASP A 245 -3.18 -11.58 23.02
C ASP A 245 -1.88 -11.18 22.33
N TRP A 246 -1.70 -9.89 22.06
CA TRP A 246 -0.55 -9.34 21.35
C TRP A 246 0.78 -9.76 21.98
N VAL A 247 0.90 -9.63 23.30
CA VAL A 247 2.14 -10.02 24.01
C VAL A 247 2.34 -11.54 24.10
N SER A 248 1.29 -12.31 23.84
CA SER A 248 1.33 -13.77 23.82
C SER A 248 1.69 -14.35 22.44
N ARG A 249 1.77 -13.50 21.40
CA ARG A 249 2.08 -13.93 20.03
C ARG A 249 3.50 -14.50 19.93
N PRO A 250 3.73 -15.54 19.10
CA PRO A 250 5.06 -16.15 18.95
C PRO A 250 6.17 -15.15 18.61
N ASP A 251 5.94 -14.24 17.68
CA ASP A 251 6.95 -13.24 17.30
C ASP A 251 7.23 -12.25 18.44
N PHE A 252 6.24 -11.96 19.29
CA PHE A 252 6.44 -11.09 20.45
C PHE A 252 7.25 -11.83 21.53
N THR A 253 6.82 -13.04 21.90
CA THR A 253 7.48 -13.84 22.95
C THR A 253 8.92 -14.15 22.57
N LEU A 254 9.21 -14.49 21.30
CA LEU A 254 10.57 -14.70 20.79
C LEU A 254 11.49 -13.47 20.94
N ASN A 255 10.94 -12.25 20.93
CA ASN A 255 11.71 -11.01 21.02
C ASN A 255 11.78 -10.42 22.43
N PHE A 256 10.83 -10.77 23.30
CA PHE A 256 10.67 -10.08 24.59
C PHE A 256 10.78 -11.00 25.81
N ASP A 257 10.48 -12.30 25.75
CA ASP A 257 10.43 -13.17 26.95
C ASP A 257 11.80 -13.38 27.60
N GLN A 258 12.86 -13.33 26.80
CA GLN A 258 14.25 -13.40 27.26
C GLN A 258 14.73 -12.11 27.93
N LEU A 259 14.00 -11.00 27.82
CA LEU A 259 14.38 -9.71 28.37
C LEU A 259 13.96 -9.60 29.83
N THR A 260 14.78 -8.93 30.64
CA THR A 260 14.36 -8.43 31.96
C THR A 260 13.31 -7.33 31.81
N ASP A 261 12.56 -7.00 32.87
CA ASP A 261 11.57 -5.93 32.83
C ASP A 261 12.16 -4.56 32.46
N ALA A 262 13.38 -4.29 32.91
CA ALA A 262 14.13 -3.11 32.52
C ALA A 262 14.42 -3.07 31.01
N GLN A 263 14.96 -4.17 30.47
CA GLN A 263 15.29 -4.28 29.04
C GLN A 263 14.03 -4.27 28.17
N TYR A 264 12.94 -4.87 28.63
CA TYR A 264 11.63 -4.84 27.98
C TYR A 264 11.16 -3.39 27.80
N VAL A 265 11.11 -2.62 28.89
CA VAL A 265 10.69 -1.22 28.86
C VAL A 265 11.63 -0.37 27.99
N ASP A 266 12.95 -0.56 28.10
CA ASP A 266 13.94 0.15 27.29
C ASP A 266 13.74 -0.09 25.79
N GLN A 267 13.53 -1.34 25.39
CA GLN A 267 13.35 -1.69 23.99
C GLN A 267 12.08 -1.07 23.41
N LEU A 268 10.98 -1.08 24.16
CA LEU A 268 9.72 -0.45 23.73
C LEU A 268 9.86 1.07 23.59
N ILE A 269 10.52 1.73 24.54
CA ILE A 269 10.78 3.18 24.49
C ILE A 269 11.69 3.52 23.31
N ALA A 270 12.74 2.73 23.07
CA ALA A 270 13.64 2.93 21.93
C ALA A 270 12.89 2.81 20.61
N ASN A 271 12.02 1.80 20.46
CA ASN A 271 11.16 1.61 19.29
C ASN A 271 10.13 2.74 19.12
N ALA A 272 9.59 3.27 20.22
CA ALA A 272 8.75 4.48 20.24
C ALA A 272 9.56 5.76 19.94
N GLY A 273 10.88 5.64 19.73
CA GLY A 273 11.82 6.72 19.46
C GLY A 273 11.95 7.68 20.64
N ASN A 274 12.11 7.10 21.83
CA ASN A 274 12.30 7.77 23.12
C ASN A 274 11.11 8.63 23.59
N SER A 275 9.92 8.34 23.08
CA SER A 275 8.68 8.87 23.66
C SER A 275 8.43 8.12 24.98
N LEU A 276 8.29 8.88 26.07
CA LEU A 276 8.02 8.37 27.39
C LEU A 276 6.59 8.76 27.78
N PRO A 277 5.78 7.85 28.34
CA PRO A 277 4.56 8.25 29.05
C PRO A 277 4.88 9.28 30.13
N SER A 278 3.87 9.99 30.62
CA SER A 278 3.97 11.02 31.67
C SER A 278 4.54 10.53 33.04
N GLY A 279 5.13 9.34 33.10
CA GLY A 279 5.95 8.83 34.19
C GLY A 279 7.32 8.37 33.68
N ASP A 280 8.33 8.54 34.54
CA ASP A 280 9.70 8.11 34.24
C ASP A 280 9.73 6.60 33.95
N ARG A 281 10.52 6.20 32.95
CA ARG A 281 10.82 4.80 32.58
C ARG A 281 10.99 3.89 33.81
N ASP A 282 11.62 4.39 34.87
CA ASP A 282 11.84 3.65 36.12
C ASP A 282 10.54 3.29 36.85
N GLY A 283 9.50 4.11 36.78
CA GLY A 283 8.18 3.81 37.33
C GLY A 283 7.54 2.59 36.67
N LEU A 284 7.57 2.50 35.33
CA LEU A 284 7.07 1.34 34.60
C LEU A 284 7.85 0.06 34.94
N VAL A 285 9.17 0.17 35.06
CA VAL A 285 10.03 -0.96 35.47
C VAL A 285 9.67 -1.41 36.88
N GLN A 286 9.50 -0.49 37.84
CA GLN A 286 9.07 -0.83 39.20
C GLN A 286 7.66 -1.42 39.25
N ASP A 287 6.74 -0.99 38.38
CA ASP A 287 5.40 -1.57 38.30
C ASP A 287 5.45 -3.03 37.81
N LEU A 288 6.31 -3.35 36.84
CA LEU A 288 6.52 -4.72 36.36
C LEU A 288 7.18 -5.61 37.43
N ILE A 289 8.28 -5.15 38.03
CA ILE A 289 9.03 -5.89 39.07
C ILE A 289 8.13 -6.24 40.26
N ASN A 290 7.28 -5.30 40.68
CA ASN A 290 6.34 -5.49 41.79
C ASN A 290 5.01 -6.13 41.38
N HIS A 291 4.89 -6.59 40.13
CA HIS A 291 3.67 -7.18 39.56
C HIS A 291 2.41 -6.33 39.71
N ARG A 292 2.57 -4.99 39.73
CA ARG A 292 1.47 -4.02 39.69
C ARG A 292 0.95 -3.80 38.28
N LYS A 293 1.77 -4.13 37.27
CA LYS A 293 1.39 -4.18 35.86
C LYS A 293 1.85 -5.48 35.22
N THR A 294 1.10 -5.96 34.25
CA THR A 294 1.54 -6.96 33.29
C THR A 294 2.40 -6.31 32.19
N ARG A 295 3.09 -7.14 31.38
CA ARG A 295 3.81 -6.65 30.19
C ARG A 295 2.88 -6.01 29.16
N ALA A 296 1.67 -6.53 28.99
CA ALA A 296 0.64 -5.93 28.14
C ALA A 296 0.25 -4.53 28.65
N GLU A 297 0.03 -4.38 29.96
CA GLU A 297 -0.31 -3.09 30.55
C GLU A 297 0.83 -2.06 30.45
N ALA A 298 2.08 -2.50 30.61
CA ALA A 298 3.25 -1.64 30.40
C ALA A 298 3.40 -1.22 28.92
N LEU A 299 3.18 -2.13 27.97
CA LEU A 299 3.16 -1.83 26.54
C LEU A 299 2.05 -0.83 26.21
N ARG A 300 0.83 -1.03 26.72
CA ARG A 300 -0.30 -0.11 26.52
C ARG A 300 -0.01 1.28 27.10
N ALA A 301 0.64 1.37 28.26
CA ALA A 301 1.03 2.66 28.84
C ALA A 301 1.96 3.47 27.91
N ILE A 302 2.89 2.81 27.21
CA ILE A 302 3.78 3.46 26.23
C ILE A 302 3.01 3.78 24.95
N VAL A 303 2.22 2.81 24.45
CA VAL A 303 1.44 2.98 23.22
C VAL A 303 0.47 4.14 23.33
N ASP A 304 -0.21 4.31 24.46
CA ASP A 304 -1.22 5.35 24.69
C ASP A 304 -0.67 6.71 25.12
N ASP A 305 0.64 6.83 25.29
CA ASP A 305 1.28 8.09 25.61
C ASP A 305 0.91 9.19 24.58
N PRO A 306 0.41 10.35 25.01
CA PRO A 306 0.05 11.44 24.11
C PRO A 306 1.20 11.92 23.21
N VAL A 307 2.45 11.90 23.69
CA VAL A 307 3.61 12.33 22.88
C VAL A 307 3.88 11.32 21.77
N PHE A 308 3.82 10.02 22.06
CA PHE A 308 3.95 8.98 21.06
C PHE A 308 2.79 9.00 20.04
N ASN A 309 1.56 9.21 20.51
CA ASN A 309 0.38 9.35 19.65
C ASN A 309 0.57 10.50 18.66
N GLN A 310 0.93 11.68 19.15
CA GLN A 310 1.10 12.86 18.32
C GLN A 310 2.23 12.69 17.29
N LYS A 311 3.32 12.05 17.69
CA LYS A 311 4.48 11.77 16.84
C LYS A 311 4.13 10.85 15.67
N GLU A 312 3.28 9.86 15.92
CA GLU A 312 2.94 8.83 14.94
C GLU A 312 1.72 9.18 14.07
N PHE A 313 0.93 10.17 14.49
CA PHE A 313 -0.33 10.54 13.85
C PHE A 313 -0.21 10.73 12.33
N ASN A 314 0.69 11.62 11.86
CA ASN A 314 0.82 11.91 10.43
C ASN A 314 1.32 10.69 9.62
N ARG A 315 2.19 9.87 10.21
CA ARG A 315 2.72 8.67 9.54
C ARG A 315 1.63 7.63 9.37
N ALA A 316 0.84 7.40 10.42
CA ALA A 316 -0.32 6.53 10.37
C ALA A 316 -1.38 7.07 9.40
N PHE A 317 -1.68 8.38 9.44
CA PHE A 317 -2.65 9.02 8.55
C PHE A 317 -2.33 8.77 7.09
N VAL A 318 -1.07 9.00 6.68
CA VAL A 318 -0.63 8.75 5.31
C VAL A 318 -0.65 7.26 4.98
N LEU A 319 -0.20 6.39 5.89
CA LEU A 319 -0.19 4.94 5.66
C LEU A 319 -1.60 4.39 5.40
N MET A 320 -2.60 4.87 6.15
CA MET A 320 -3.98 4.40 5.97
C MET A 320 -4.51 4.70 4.56
N GLN A 321 -4.14 5.84 3.97
CA GLN A 321 -4.52 6.15 2.58
C GLN A 321 -4.03 5.11 1.55
N TYR A 322 -3.02 4.30 1.89
CA TYR A 322 -2.54 3.19 1.03
C TYR A 322 -3.15 1.84 1.39
N PHE A 323 -3.65 1.66 2.61
CA PHE A 323 -4.28 0.42 3.03
C PHE A 323 -5.74 0.31 2.59
N GLY A 324 -6.36 1.47 2.40
CA GLY A 324 -7.80 1.68 2.36
C GLY A 324 -8.10 2.72 3.42
#